data_AF-A0A355ARW8-F1
#
_entry.id   AF-A0A355ARW8-F1
#
_cell.length_a   1.000
_cell.length_b   1.000
_cell.length_c   1.000
_cell.angle_alpha   90.00
_cell.angle_beta   90.00
_cell.angle_gamma   90.00
#
_symmetry.space_group_name_H-M   'P 1'
#
loop_
_entity.id
_entity.type
_entity.pdbx_description
1 polymer ?
#
loop_
_entity_poly.entity_id
_entity_poly.type
_entity_poly.pdbx_seq_one_letter_code
_entity_poly.pdbx_strand_id
1 'polypeptide(L)' 'PYPYQKCYCSICRKTSGGEGYAINLLADARTLKINGEKHLATYQAKLCAPESRKSEHRRLFCRHCGSHLWAWHSDWPD' A
#
# COMPACT_ATOMS: atom_id res chain seq x y z
N PRO A 1 13.91 -6.89 7.82
CA PRO A 1 13.34 -6.39 6.55
C PRO A 1 14.38 -5.60 5.76
N TYR A 2 14.60 -5.93 4.48
CA TYR A 2 15.32 -5.01 3.61
C TYR A 2 14.46 -3.75 3.46
N PRO A 3 14.96 -2.55 3.77
CA PRO A 3 14.17 -1.31 3.74
C PRO A 3 13.77 -0.88 2.33
N TYR A 4 14.16 -1.68 1.32
CA TYR A 4 13.93 -1.46 -0.10
C TYR A 4 13.47 -2.78 -0.75
N GLN A 5 12.41 -2.70 -1.55
CA GLN A 5 11.90 -3.86 -2.30
C GLN A 5 11.33 -3.42 -3.66
N LYS A 6 11.79 -4.06 -4.74
CA LYS A 6 11.07 -4.09 -6.03
C LYS A 6 10.00 -5.19 -5.99
N CYS A 7 8.72 -4.82 -6.03
CA CYS A 7 7.60 -5.75 -5.98
C CYS A 7 6.95 -5.91 -7.36
N TYR A 8 6.94 -7.14 -7.87
CA TYR A 8 6.38 -7.48 -9.18
C TYR A 8 4.96 -8.04 -9.12
N CYS A 9 4.39 -8.18 -7.92
CA CYS A 9 3.05 -8.76 -7.77
C CYS A 9 2.00 -7.91 -8.50
N SER A 10 0.96 -8.57 -9.02
CA SER A 10 -0.09 -7.91 -9.80
C SER A 10 -0.76 -6.75 -9.06
N ILE A 11 -0.88 -6.87 -7.73
CA ILE A 11 -1.49 -5.85 -6.87
C ILE A 11 -0.64 -4.58 -6.86
N CYS A 12 0.65 -4.70 -6.53
CA CYS A 12 1.56 -3.55 -6.45
C CYS A 12 1.80 -2.91 -7.83
N ARG A 13 1.87 -3.72 -8.90
CA ARG A 13 1.91 -3.17 -10.27
C ARG A 13 0.68 -2.34 -10.58
N LYS A 14 -0.51 -2.84 -10.25
CA LYS A 14 -1.78 -2.14 -10.50
C LYS A 14 -1.88 -0.82 -9.74
N THR A 15 -1.40 -0.78 -8.50
CA THR A 15 -1.58 0.40 -7.64
C THR A 15 -0.50 1.45 -7.78
N SER A 16 0.72 1.04 -8.15
CA SER A 16 1.91 1.87 -7.94
C SER A 16 3.04 1.60 -8.94
N GLY A 17 2.84 0.70 -9.91
CA GLY A 17 3.94 0.19 -10.74
C GLY A 17 3.96 0.69 -12.17
N GLY A 18 4.42 1.93 -12.37
CA GLY A 18 4.58 2.53 -13.69
C GLY A 18 5.57 1.79 -14.61
N GLU A 19 6.63 1.19 -14.06
CA GLU A 19 7.68 0.47 -14.82
C GLU A 19 7.47 -1.06 -14.86
N GLY A 20 6.28 -1.56 -14.54
CA GLY A 20 6.04 -3.01 -14.42
C GLY A 20 6.45 -3.61 -13.06
N TYR A 21 6.79 -2.78 -12.09
CA TYR A 21 6.95 -3.14 -10.68
C TYR A 21 6.74 -1.89 -9.81
N ALA A 22 6.45 -2.08 -8.53
CA ALA A 22 6.42 -1.00 -7.55
C ALA A 22 7.68 -1.03 -6.69
N ILE A 23 8.22 0.14 -6.39
CA ILE A 23 9.29 0.29 -5.39
C ILE A 23 8.63 0.54 -4.04
N ASN A 24 8.93 -0.30 -3.05
CA ASN A 24 8.51 -0.08 -1.66
C ASN A 24 9.74 0.27 -0.83
N LEU A 25 9.61 1.35 -0.07
CA LEU A 25 10.60 1.80 0.90
C LEU A 25 9.95 1.72 2.28
N LEU A 26 10.61 1.06 3.23
CA LEU A 26 10.14 1.01 4.61
C LEU A 26 10.41 2.36 5.29
N ALA A 27 9.49 2.82 6.13
CA ALA A 27 9.61 4.04 6.92
C ALA A 27 9.07 3.78 8.33
N ASP A 28 9.54 4.55 9.31
CA ASP A 28 9.08 4.49 10.70
C ASP A 28 7.69 5.13 10.82
N ALA A 29 6.67 4.31 11.07
CA ALA A 29 5.28 4.72 11.17
C ALA A 29 5.04 5.75 12.29
N ARG A 30 5.86 5.76 13.35
CA ARG A 30 5.74 6.72 14.46
C ARG A 30 6.09 8.14 14.03
N THR A 31 6.81 8.28 12.93
CA THR A 31 7.20 9.58 12.35
C THR A 31 6.20 10.11 11.33
N LEU A 32 5.19 9.33 10.94
CA LEU A 32 4.21 9.71 9.93
C LEU A 32 3.31 10.84 10.41
N LYS A 33 3.29 11.95 9.67
CA LYS A 33 2.37 13.08 9.88
C LYS A 33 1.42 13.19 8.69
N ILE A 34 0.11 13.19 8.96
CA ILE A 34 -0.92 13.22 7.93
C ILE A 34 -1.62 14.57 7.95
N ASN A 35 -1.68 15.22 6.79
CA ASN A 35 -2.51 16.40 6.56
C ASN A 35 -3.63 16.05 5.58
N GLY A 36 -4.87 16.40 5.91
CA GLY A 36 -6.03 16.14 5.04
C GLY A 36 -6.52 14.69 5.07
N GLU A 37 -6.50 14.04 6.24
CA GLU A 37 -6.93 12.64 6.44
C GLU A 37 -8.32 12.33 5.86
N LYS A 38 -9.23 13.31 5.88
CA LYS A 38 -10.56 13.24 5.24
C LYS A 38 -10.55 12.95 3.73
N HIS A 39 -9.41 13.11 3.05
CA HIS A 39 -9.23 12.85 1.63
C HIS A 39 -8.63 11.47 1.35
N LEU A 40 -8.31 10.69 2.36
CA LEU A 40 -7.75 9.35 2.18
C LEU A 40 -8.83 8.36 1.74
N ALA A 41 -8.45 7.44 0.87
CA ALA A 41 -9.17 6.22 0.55
C ALA A 41 -8.24 5.02 0.78
N THR A 42 -8.77 3.93 1.36
CA THR A 42 -8.02 2.70 1.59
C THR A 42 -8.44 1.63 0.57
N TYR A 43 -7.46 1.03 -0.08
CA TYR A 43 -7.63 -0.16 -0.90
C TYR A 43 -6.99 -1.37 -0.23
N GLN A 44 -7.78 -2.43 -0.09
CA GLN A 44 -7.33 -3.77 0.27
C GLN A 44 -7.63 -4.70 -0.90
N ALA A 45 -6.59 -5.37 -1.39
CA ALA A 45 -6.74 -6.28 -2.51
C ALA A 45 -7.62 -7.47 -2.14
N LYS A 46 -8.47 -7.91 -3.06
CA LYS A 46 -9.25 -9.14 -2.91
C LYS A 46 -8.36 -10.32 -3.30
N LEU A 47 -8.15 -11.24 -2.38
CA LEU A 47 -7.44 -12.50 -2.57
C LEU A 47 -8.49 -13.57 -2.81
N CYS A 48 -8.39 -14.34 -3.90
CA CYS A 48 -9.46 -15.24 -4.33
C CYS A 48 -9.23 -16.73 -3.99
N ALA A 49 -8.14 -17.10 -3.31
CA ALA A 49 -7.83 -18.50 -3.01
C ALA A 49 -7.16 -18.65 -1.63
N PRO A 50 -7.48 -19.70 -0.84
CA PRO A 50 -8.56 -20.68 -1.05
C PRO A 50 -9.97 -20.11 -0.80
N GLU A 51 -10.08 -19.01 -0.06
CA GLU A 51 -11.33 -18.29 0.17
C GLU A 51 -11.17 -16.80 -0.19
N SER A 52 -12.28 -16.18 -0.60
CA SER A 52 -12.30 -14.76 -0.93
C SER A 52 -12.14 -13.90 0.32
N ARG A 53 -10.94 -13.36 0.55
CA ARG A 53 -10.65 -12.44 1.65
C ARG A 53 -10.02 -11.14 1.19
N LYS A 54 -10.11 -10.11 2.02
CA LYS A 54 -9.32 -8.88 1.84
C LYS A 54 -7.90 -9.13 2.34
N SER A 55 -6.93 -8.58 1.65
CA SER A 55 -5.56 -8.52 2.13
C SER A 55 -5.47 -7.56 3.32
N GLU A 56 -4.71 -7.94 4.35
CA GLU A 56 -4.37 -7.05 5.47
C GLU A 56 -3.51 -5.86 5.02
N HIS A 57 -2.89 -5.92 3.84
CA HIS A 57 -2.17 -4.79 3.26
C HIS A 57 -3.14 -3.69 2.85
N ARG A 58 -3.09 -2.59 3.61
CA ARG A 58 -3.82 -1.36 3.35
C ARG A 58 -2.94 -0.46 2.50
N ARG A 59 -3.43 -0.09 1.32
CA ARG A 59 -2.81 0.91 0.45
C ARG A 59 -3.65 2.17 0.51
N LEU A 60 -3.06 3.30 0.86
CA LEU A 60 -3.76 4.55 1.04
C LEU A 60 -3.50 5.46 -0.15
N PHE A 61 -4.59 6.09 -0.62
CA PHE A 61 -4.59 6.94 -1.80
C PHE A 61 -5.33 8.24 -1.50
N CYS A 62 -5.01 9.29 -2.26
CA CYS A 62 -5.88 10.45 -2.34
C CYS A 62 -7.15 10.06 -3.12
N ARG A 63 -8.32 10.23 -2.51
CA ARG A 63 -9.62 9.89 -3.15
C ARG A 63 -9.96 10.76 -4.36
N HIS A 64 -9.32 11.91 -4.50
CA HIS A 64 -9.61 12.88 -5.56
C HIS A 64 -8.77 12.66 -6.81
N CYS A 65 -7.46 12.41 -6.65
CA CYS A 65 -6.54 12.24 -7.79
C CYS A 65 -6.03 10.80 -7.96
N GLY A 66 -6.36 9.88 -7.05
CA GLY A 66 -5.93 8.48 -7.13
C GLY A 66 -4.44 8.25 -6.85
N SER A 67 -3.68 9.28 -6.44
CA SER A 67 -2.27 9.14 -6.09
C SER A 67 -2.08 8.17 -4.93
N HIS A 68 -1.21 7.18 -5.11
CA HIS A 68 -0.77 6.30 -4.02
C HIS A 68 0.12 7.07 -3.06
N LEU A 69 -0.18 7.02 -1.77
CA LEU A 69 0.51 7.78 -0.74
C LEU A 69 1.43 6.87 0.09
N TRP A 70 0.90 5.83 0.73
CA TRP A 70 1.69 4.83 1.44
C TRP A 70 0.93 3.50 1.56
N ALA A 71 1.67 2.47 1.97
CA ALA A 71 1.11 1.17 2.35
C ALA A 71 1.39 0.89 3.83
N TRP A 72 0.48 0.16 4.48
CA TRP A 72 0.58 -0.25 5.87
C TRP A 72 0.14 -1.71 6.01
N HIS A 73 0.74 -2.43 6.96
CA HIS A 73 0.41 -3.82 7.28
C HIS A 73 0.54 -4.06 8.78
N SER A 74 -0.30 -4.93 9.33
CA SER A 74 -0.28 -5.28 10.76
C SER A 74 1.00 -5.99 11.20
N ASP A 75 1.62 -6.78 10.33
CA ASP A 75 2.85 -7.53 10.66
C ASP A 75 4.10 -6.63 10.79
N TRP A 76 4.00 -5.38 10.30
CA TRP A 76 5.05 -4.36 10.43
C TRP A 76 4.42 -3.05 10.92
N PRO A 77 4.06 -2.97 12.21
CA PRO A 77 3.33 -1.82 12.76
C PRO A 77 4.22 -0.60 13.00
N ASP A 78 5.54 -0.81 13.09
CA ASP A 78 6.56 0.17 13.46
C ASP A 78 6.98 1.10 12.33
#